data_AF-A0A6I4TID9-F1
#
_entry.id   AF-A0A6I4TID9-F1
#
_cell.length_a   1.000
_cell.length_b   1.000
_cell.length_c   1.000
_cell.angle_alpha   90.00
_cell.angle_beta   90.00
_cell.angle_gamma   90.00
#
_symmetry.space_group_name_H-M   'P 1'
#
loop_
_entity.id
_entity.type
_entity.pdbx_description
1 polymer ?
#
loop_
_entity_poly.entity_id
_entity_poly.type
_entity_poly.pdbx_seq_one_letter_code
_entity_poly.pdbx_strand_id
1 'polypeptide(L)'
;MLRKAVQFLKQVRDDARGNVLVLVAASLVPMVGTMGLAVDAAQWISWRRDLHSAADAGAMAGALAMKNGEDVQTVVTKVLGENYQHIYTIDAIETPPTAGDFAGDPSMVRVVLSTSRELPFSSLFLANAPTISVEAVAESSNEVPNCMIALDQASVGLTISGSASVNMNCGMASNSNFDATASGTGTIKAGALSAVGTVTNSGGVTADTAINNGTAPATDPFESVDTQPNITCSAWPLPFKGPGNTLGLNYGTYGCYQGIQIQNNATVTLAPGTYYIGAKGLSVGGGATLIGNNVTLVFTNTDNPFNQSAIGTISIAGTSSIQLTAPDTGPYAGLIIVQDSRIVAGNKNRLFLTGDSKSKFDGGIYAPTNHVEFSGNSSMTTDCLQIVSKFITFTGNTNVTNNCPAGRGVASFNGGEFLRLRQ
;
A
#
# COMPACT_ATOMS: atom_id res chain seq x y z
N MET A 1 -13.00 5.37 66.19
CA MET A 1 -11.79 4.50 66.12
C MET A 1 -10.52 5.30 65.84
N LEU A 2 -10.51 6.25 64.89
CA LEU A 2 -9.34 7.09 64.53
C LEU A 2 -8.66 7.82 65.71
N ARG A 3 -9.40 8.45 66.64
CA ARG A 3 -8.79 9.15 67.80
C ARG A 3 -7.99 8.23 68.73
N LYS A 4 -8.46 6.99 68.93
CA LYS A 4 -7.75 5.99 69.76
C LYS A 4 -6.50 5.46 69.06
N ALA A 5 -6.57 5.25 67.74
CA ALA A 5 -5.40 4.88 66.92
C ALA A 5 -4.33 5.98 66.93
N VAL A 6 -4.71 7.25 66.85
CA VAL A 6 -3.78 8.39 66.91
C VAL A 6 -3.13 8.55 68.29
N GLN A 7 -3.86 8.31 69.38
CA GLN A 7 -3.28 8.31 70.74
C GLN A 7 -2.33 7.14 70.97
N PHE A 8 -2.66 5.95 70.48
CA PHE A 8 -1.79 4.77 70.52
C PHE A 8 -0.49 5.01 69.75
N LEU A 9 -0.57 5.60 68.55
CA LEU A 9 0.62 5.96 67.74
C LEU A 9 1.51 7.00 68.43
N LYS A 10 0.94 7.95 69.18
CA LYS A 10 1.71 8.93 69.97
C LYS A 10 2.42 8.28 71.16
N GLN A 11 1.77 7.34 71.84
CA GLN A 11 2.37 6.62 72.98
C GLN A 11 3.51 5.70 72.55
N VAL A 12 3.38 5.02 71.39
CA VAL A 12 4.44 4.16 70.84
C VAL A 12 5.65 4.98 70.38
N ARG A 13 5.44 6.22 69.91
CA ARG A 13 6.52 7.11 69.47
C ARG A 13 7.40 7.61 70.63
N ASP A 14 6.83 7.77 71.82
CA ASP A 14 7.50 8.39 72.97
C ASP A 14 8.16 7.33 73.91
N ASP A 15 8.11 6.04 73.57
CA ASP A 15 8.66 4.94 74.39
C ASP A 15 10.06 4.48 73.93
N ALA A 16 11.06 4.63 74.80
CA ALA A 16 12.48 4.41 74.51
C ALA A 16 13.02 3.02 74.92
N ARG A 17 12.17 2.10 75.40
CA ARG A 17 12.58 0.77 75.87
C ARG A 17 12.21 -0.31 74.84
N GLY A 18 13.12 -0.57 73.90
CA GLY A 18 13.21 -1.85 73.19
C GLY A 18 11.94 -2.37 72.51
N ASN A 19 11.24 -1.52 71.74
CA ASN A 19 10.01 -1.91 71.04
C ASN A 19 10.17 -1.99 69.50
N VAL A 20 11.34 -2.43 69.04
CA VAL A 20 11.64 -2.62 67.60
C VAL A 20 10.67 -3.62 66.98
N LEU A 21 10.26 -4.66 67.73
CA LEU A 21 9.32 -5.68 67.25
C LEU A 21 7.95 -5.08 66.89
N VAL A 22 7.40 -4.15 67.68
CA VAL A 22 6.10 -3.52 67.39
C VAL A 22 6.20 -2.53 66.24
N LEU A 23 7.31 -1.78 66.12
CA LEU A 23 7.54 -0.87 64.99
C LEU A 23 7.72 -1.65 63.67
N VAL A 24 8.45 -2.76 63.69
CA VAL A 24 8.61 -3.66 62.53
C VAL A 24 7.29 -4.35 62.18
N ALA A 25 6.53 -4.82 63.18
CA ALA A 25 5.21 -5.40 62.93
C ALA A 25 4.23 -4.37 62.33
N ALA A 26 4.28 -3.12 62.81
CA ALA A 26 3.45 -2.03 62.29
C ALA A 26 3.86 -1.59 60.88
N SER A 27 5.15 -1.66 60.50
CA SER A 27 5.62 -1.33 59.15
C SER A 27 5.42 -2.45 58.14
N LEU A 28 5.31 -3.70 58.58
CA LEU A 28 5.07 -4.85 57.71
C LEU A 28 3.67 -4.80 57.09
N VAL A 29 2.67 -4.28 57.80
CA VAL A 29 1.29 -4.13 57.30
C VAL A 29 1.20 -3.27 56.03
N PRO A 30 1.68 -2.01 56.00
CA PRO A 30 1.65 -1.22 54.77
C PRO A 30 2.55 -1.80 53.67
N MET A 31 3.66 -2.47 54.02
CA MET A 31 4.56 -3.08 53.05
C MET A 31 3.92 -4.28 52.33
N VAL A 32 3.23 -5.17 53.07
CA VAL A 32 2.46 -6.27 52.47
C VAL A 32 1.26 -5.71 51.68
N GLY A 33 0.63 -4.65 52.18
CA GLY A 33 -0.47 -3.99 51.48
C GLY A 33 -0.07 -3.42 50.11
N THR A 34 1.09 -2.76 50.01
CA THR A 34 1.57 -2.24 48.72
C THR A 34 2.01 -3.34 47.77
N MET A 35 2.62 -4.42 48.28
CA MET A 35 2.97 -5.59 47.47
C MET A 35 1.73 -6.28 46.90
N GLY A 36 0.68 -6.45 47.71
CA GLY A 36 -0.58 -7.01 47.27
C GLY A 36 -1.25 -6.17 46.17
N LEU A 37 -1.31 -4.85 46.36
CA LEU A 37 -1.83 -3.92 45.34
C LEU A 37 -0.99 -3.95 44.05
N ALA A 38 0.33 -4.12 44.15
CA ALA A 38 1.19 -4.21 42.97
C ALA A 38 0.90 -5.49 42.15
N VAL A 39 0.66 -6.62 42.81
CA VAL A 39 0.26 -7.88 42.15
C VAL A 39 -1.09 -7.73 41.45
N ASP A 40 -2.07 -7.14 42.14
CA ASP A 40 -3.39 -6.88 41.55
C ASP A 40 -3.31 -5.95 40.34
N ALA A 41 -2.54 -4.87 40.42
CA ALA A 41 -2.34 -3.95 39.32
C ALA A 41 -1.69 -4.65 38.11
N ALA A 42 -0.69 -5.51 38.35
CA ALA A 42 -0.07 -6.29 37.29
C ALA A 42 -1.06 -7.24 36.61
N GLN A 43 -1.89 -7.94 37.38
CA GLN A 43 -2.91 -8.84 36.85
C GLN A 43 -4.01 -8.08 36.09
N TRP A 44 -4.49 -6.96 36.63
CA TRP A 44 -5.47 -6.10 35.97
C TRP A 44 -4.97 -5.61 34.60
N ILE A 45 -3.73 -5.14 34.53
CA ILE A 45 -3.13 -4.67 33.28
C ILE A 45 -2.98 -5.83 32.29
N SER A 46 -2.58 -7.02 32.74
CA SER A 46 -2.49 -8.21 31.89
C SER A 46 -3.86 -8.57 31.29
N TRP A 47 -4.89 -8.70 32.13
CA TRP A 47 -6.23 -9.06 31.66
C TRP A 47 -6.82 -8.01 30.74
N ARG A 48 -6.59 -6.72 31.02
CA ARG A 48 -7.03 -5.64 30.13
C ARG A 48 -6.35 -5.72 28.76
N ARG A 49 -5.06 -6.06 28.71
CA ARG A 49 -4.32 -6.22 27.44
C ARG A 49 -4.84 -7.41 26.64
N ASP A 50 -5.10 -8.53 27.29
CA ASP A 50 -5.66 -9.72 26.64
C ASP A 50 -7.06 -9.44 26.09
N LEU A 51 -7.89 -8.75 26.87
CA LEU A 51 -9.24 -8.34 26.47
C LEU A 51 -9.21 -7.38 25.28
N HIS A 52 -8.30 -6.39 25.29
CA HIS A 52 -8.12 -5.47 24.16
C HIS A 52 -7.67 -6.21 22.90
N SER A 53 -6.73 -7.15 23.00
CA SER A 53 -6.30 -7.94 21.84
C SER A 53 -7.46 -8.74 21.24
N ALA A 54 -8.35 -9.30 22.07
CA ALA A 54 -9.55 -9.99 21.61
C ALA A 54 -10.54 -9.02 20.93
N ALA A 55 -10.78 -7.85 21.52
CA ALA A 55 -11.66 -6.84 20.96
C ALA A 55 -11.14 -6.34 19.59
N ASP A 56 -9.83 -6.09 19.47
CA ASP A 56 -9.17 -5.68 18.22
C ASP A 56 -9.34 -6.76 17.13
N ALA A 57 -9.11 -8.03 17.46
CA ALA A 57 -9.31 -9.15 16.54
C ALA A 57 -10.79 -9.27 16.11
N GLY A 58 -11.72 -9.11 17.04
CA GLY A 58 -13.15 -9.10 16.76
C GLY A 58 -13.54 -7.94 15.84
N ALA A 59 -13.09 -6.72 16.13
CA ALA A 59 -13.41 -5.55 15.31
C ALA A 59 -12.86 -5.70 13.88
N MET A 60 -11.61 -6.14 13.72
CA MET A 60 -11.04 -6.41 12.39
C MET A 60 -11.79 -7.50 11.63
N ALA A 61 -12.13 -8.61 12.29
CA ALA A 61 -12.90 -9.69 11.68
C ALA A 61 -14.29 -9.21 11.24
N GLY A 62 -14.92 -8.36 12.04
CA GLY A 62 -16.20 -7.76 11.70
C GLY A 62 -16.10 -6.78 10.53
N ALA A 63 -15.05 -5.96 10.47
CA ALA A 63 -14.80 -5.10 9.33
C ALA A 63 -14.57 -5.91 8.04
N LEU A 64 -13.90 -7.06 8.12
CA LEU A 64 -13.73 -7.98 6.98
C LEU A 64 -15.06 -8.60 6.54
N ALA A 65 -15.87 -9.05 7.50
CA ALA A 65 -17.20 -9.60 7.22
C ALA A 65 -18.10 -8.58 6.51
N MET A 66 -18.07 -7.32 6.98
CA MET A 66 -18.83 -6.24 6.40
C MET A 66 -18.38 -5.94 4.96
N LYS A 67 -17.08 -6.01 4.67
CA LYS A 67 -16.52 -5.92 3.30
C LYS A 67 -17.01 -7.06 2.40
N ASN A 68 -17.04 -8.29 2.91
CA ASN A 68 -17.43 -9.47 2.14
C ASN A 68 -18.95 -9.63 1.97
N GLY A 69 -19.75 -8.73 2.56
CA GLY A 69 -21.21 -8.85 2.58
C GLY A 69 -21.71 -10.02 3.45
N GLU A 70 -20.88 -10.45 4.40
CA GLU A 70 -21.20 -11.49 5.37
C GLU A 70 -21.90 -10.91 6.61
N ASP A 71 -22.53 -11.78 7.40
CA ASP A 71 -23.13 -11.37 8.68
C ASP A 71 -22.04 -11.10 9.73
N VAL A 72 -21.84 -9.81 10.02
CA VAL A 72 -20.82 -9.32 10.97
C VAL A 72 -20.93 -10.00 12.33
N GLN A 73 -22.16 -10.13 12.86
CA GLN A 73 -22.40 -10.74 14.17
C GLN A 73 -21.87 -12.18 14.24
N THR A 74 -22.17 -12.98 13.21
CA THR A 74 -21.77 -14.38 13.11
C THR A 74 -20.26 -14.53 13.03
N VAL A 75 -19.60 -13.74 12.17
CA VAL A 75 -18.14 -13.82 11.97
C VAL A 75 -17.38 -13.39 13.22
N VAL A 76 -17.77 -12.26 13.83
CA VAL A 76 -17.12 -11.76 15.05
C VAL A 76 -17.28 -12.76 16.19
N THR A 77 -18.49 -13.30 16.39
CA THR A 77 -18.74 -14.30 17.45
C THR A 77 -17.93 -15.57 17.24
N LYS A 78 -17.78 -16.03 15.98
CA LYS A 78 -16.95 -17.18 15.63
C LYS A 78 -15.47 -16.93 15.95
N VAL A 79 -14.91 -15.80 15.50
CA VAL A 79 -13.50 -15.46 15.70
C VAL A 79 -13.17 -15.35 17.19
N LEU A 80 -14.04 -14.70 17.95
CA LEU A 80 -13.91 -14.59 19.40
C LEU A 80 -14.01 -15.98 20.07
N GLY A 81 -14.95 -16.83 19.65
CA GLY A 81 -15.13 -18.17 20.21
C GLY A 81 -14.01 -19.18 19.88
N GLU A 82 -13.42 -19.11 18.69
CA GLU A 82 -12.38 -20.06 18.25
C GLU A 82 -10.97 -19.66 18.70
N ASN A 83 -10.65 -18.36 18.72
CA ASN A 83 -9.27 -17.88 18.95
C ASN A 83 -8.98 -17.48 20.40
N TYR A 84 -10.02 -17.22 21.21
CA TYR A 84 -9.84 -16.72 22.57
C TYR A 84 -10.60 -17.59 23.58
N GLN A 85 -9.94 -18.64 24.07
CA GLN A 85 -10.39 -19.54 25.15
C GLN A 85 -10.50 -18.84 26.54
N HIS A 86 -10.61 -17.52 26.58
CA HIS A 86 -10.62 -16.73 27.81
C HIS A 86 -12.05 -16.39 28.24
N ILE A 87 -12.26 -16.29 29.57
CA ILE A 87 -13.54 -15.89 30.16
C ILE A 87 -13.75 -14.39 29.93
N TYR A 88 -14.56 -14.03 28.94
CA TYR A 88 -15.08 -12.68 28.70
C TYR A 88 -16.52 -12.76 28.14
N THR A 89 -17.26 -11.67 28.25
CA THR A 89 -18.60 -11.49 27.70
C THR A 89 -18.53 -10.51 26.54
N ILE A 90 -19.29 -10.81 25.48
CA ILE A 90 -19.50 -9.88 24.37
C ILE A 90 -20.65 -8.96 24.79
N ASP A 91 -20.33 -7.70 25.05
CA ASP A 91 -21.33 -6.72 25.48
C ASP A 91 -22.01 -6.07 24.28
N ALA A 92 -21.25 -5.85 23.19
CA ALA A 92 -21.78 -5.27 21.96
C ALA A 92 -20.94 -5.67 20.74
N ILE A 93 -21.63 -5.90 19.62
CA ILE A 93 -21.09 -5.92 18.25
C ILE A 93 -22.03 -5.03 17.44
N GLU A 94 -21.54 -3.90 16.93
CA GLU A 94 -22.39 -2.85 16.37
C GLU A 94 -21.88 -2.36 15.01
N THR A 95 -22.81 -2.26 14.06
CA THR A 95 -22.62 -1.68 12.72
C THR A 95 -23.89 -0.93 12.31
N PRO A 96 -23.95 0.42 12.40
CA PRO A 96 -22.91 1.34 12.85
C PRO A 96 -22.72 1.34 14.38
N PRO A 97 -21.59 1.87 14.91
CA PRO A 97 -21.38 2.05 16.34
C PRO A 97 -22.44 2.98 16.97
N THR A 98 -22.89 2.67 18.19
CA THR A 98 -23.89 3.49 18.91
C THR A 98 -23.26 4.56 19.81
N ALA A 99 -21.95 4.44 20.10
CA ALA A 99 -21.19 5.36 20.95
C ALA A 99 -19.71 5.46 20.52
N GLY A 100 -19.00 6.46 21.06
CA GLY A 100 -17.61 6.76 20.73
C GLY A 100 -17.45 7.78 19.59
N ASP A 101 -16.21 8.05 19.21
CA ASP A 101 -15.87 9.05 18.18
C ASP A 101 -16.39 8.69 16.78
N PHE A 102 -16.77 7.43 16.57
CA PHE A 102 -17.27 6.88 15.31
C PHE A 102 -18.77 6.51 15.35
N ALA A 103 -19.51 7.05 16.32
CA ALA A 103 -20.95 6.77 16.47
C ALA A 103 -21.74 7.19 15.21
N GLY A 104 -22.54 6.26 14.68
CA GLY A 104 -23.39 6.48 13.51
C GLY A 104 -22.69 6.30 12.15
N ASP A 105 -21.38 5.98 12.11
CA ASP A 105 -20.67 5.72 10.85
C ASP A 105 -20.95 4.29 10.35
N PRO A 106 -21.62 4.11 9.19
CA PRO A 106 -21.97 2.79 8.66
C PRO A 106 -20.76 2.01 8.13
N SER A 107 -19.59 2.63 7.99
CA SER A 107 -18.34 1.97 7.56
C SER A 107 -17.55 1.37 8.72
N MET A 108 -18.04 1.50 9.96
CA MET A 108 -17.32 1.13 11.16
C MET A 108 -17.98 -0.05 11.88
N VAL A 109 -17.15 -0.90 12.48
CA VAL A 109 -17.56 -2.02 13.32
C VAL A 109 -17.00 -1.83 14.71
N ARG A 110 -17.87 -1.77 15.71
CA ARG A 110 -17.48 -1.64 17.13
C ARG A 110 -17.71 -2.95 17.87
N VAL A 111 -16.70 -3.37 18.62
CA VAL A 111 -16.74 -4.56 19.48
C VAL A 111 -16.40 -4.14 20.91
N VAL A 112 -17.31 -4.46 21.85
CA VAL A 112 -17.15 -4.20 23.28
C VAL A 112 -17.13 -5.52 24.03
N LEU A 113 -16.07 -5.73 24.80
CA LEU A 113 -15.89 -6.93 25.62
C LEU A 113 -15.76 -6.53 27.09
N SER A 114 -16.21 -7.41 27.99
CA SER A 114 -15.94 -7.29 29.42
C SER A 114 -15.58 -8.60 30.08
N THR A 115 -14.90 -8.52 31.22
CA THR A 115 -14.60 -9.67 32.08
C THR A 115 -14.69 -9.26 33.54
N SER A 116 -15.22 -10.14 34.38
CA SER A 116 -15.27 -9.95 35.83
C SER A 116 -14.40 -11.03 36.49
N ARG A 117 -13.34 -10.60 37.19
CA ARG A 117 -12.37 -11.52 37.80
C ARG A 117 -11.95 -11.03 39.18
N GLU A 118 -11.85 -11.96 40.11
CA GLU A 118 -11.37 -11.68 41.45
C GLU A 118 -9.87 -11.42 41.44
N LEU A 119 -9.48 -10.26 41.96
CA LEU A 119 -8.07 -9.89 42.14
C LEU A 119 -7.54 -10.50 43.45
N PRO A 120 -6.34 -11.14 43.46
CA PRO A 120 -5.84 -11.91 44.60
C PRO A 120 -5.78 -11.17 45.93
N PHE A 121 -5.36 -9.91 45.95
CA PHE A 121 -5.25 -9.14 47.18
C PHE A 121 -6.54 -8.36 47.47
N SER A 122 -7.13 -7.76 46.44
CA SER A 122 -8.34 -6.94 46.50
C SER A 122 -9.59 -7.76 46.84
N SER A 123 -9.63 -9.06 46.53
CA SER A 123 -10.69 -9.99 46.96
C SER A 123 -10.80 -10.13 48.48
N LEU A 124 -9.75 -9.81 49.24
CA LEU A 124 -9.80 -9.78 50.71
C LEU A 124 -10.67 -8.63 51.25
N PHE A 125 -10.91 -7.60 50.43
CA PHE A 125 -11.59 -6.37 50.83
C PHE A 125 -12.86 -6.07 50.02
N LEU A 126 -12.95 -6.57 48.79
CA LEU A 126 -14.10 -6.38 47.90
C LEU A 126 -15.06 -7.55 48.01
N ALA A 127 -16.35 -7.24 48.18
CA ALA A 127 -17.41 -8.24 48.23
C ALA A 127 -17.77 -8.81 46.84
N ASN A 128 -17.40 -8.12 45.75
CA ASN A 128 -17.66 -8.52 44.38
C ASN A 128 -16.42 -8.30 43.51
N ALA A 129 -16.20 -9.18 42.54
CA ALA A 129 -15.16 -9.04 41.54
C ALA A 129 -15.38 -7.78 40.67
N PRO A 130 -14.35 -6.93 40.48
CA PRO A 130 -14.46 -5.78 39.60
C PRO A 130 -14.57 -6.20 38.13
N THR A 131 -15.35 -5.45 37.35
CA THR A 131 -15.52 -5.65 35.91
C THR A 131 -14.56 -4.77 35.12
N ILE A 132 -13.83 -5.38 34.19
CA ILE A 132 -12.96 -4.70 33.21
C ILE A 132 -13.71 -4.71 31.89
N SER A 133 -13.87 -3.56 31.26
CA SER A 133 -14.45 -3.44 29.91
C SER A 133 -13.47 -2.73 28.98
N VAL A 134 -13.44 -3.15 27.73
CA VAL A 134 -12.65 -2.57 26.65
C VAL A 134 -13.50 -2.46 25.40
N GLU A 135 -13.15 -1.51 24.54
CA GLU A 135 -13.74 -1.38 23.22
C GLU A 135 -12.66 -1.29 22.15
N ALA A 136 -13.00 -1.75 20.95
CA ALA A 136 -12.22 -1.60 19.74
C ALA A 136 -13.15 -1.27 18.56
N VAL A 137 -12.69 -0.42 17.65
CA VAL A 137 -13.43 -0.03 16.44
C VAL A 137 -12.55 -0.31 15.22
N ALA A 138 -13.13 -0.89 14.17
CA ALA A 138 -12.44 -1.13 12.91
C ALA A 138 -13.25 -0.61 11.73
N GLU A 139 -12.55 -0.07 10.74
CA GLU A 139 -13.13 0.45 9.50
C GLU A 139 -13.16 -0.63 8.42
N SER A 140 -14.32 -0.84 7.82
CA SER A 140 -14.51 -1.62 6.59
C SER A 140 -14.52 -0.65 5.41
N SER A 141 -13.35 -0.41 4.84
CA SER A 141 -13.23 0.42 3.65
C SER A 141 -13.48 -0.40 2.37
N ASN A 142 -14.34 0.13 1.49
CA ASN A 142 -14.41 -0.34 0.12
C ASN A 142 -13.14 0.11 -0.60
N GLU A 143 -12.29 -0.84 -0.97
CA GLU A 143 -11.04 -0.50 -1.66
C GLU A 143 -11.33 0.12 -3.02
N VAL A 144 -10.75 1.30 -3.23
CA VAL A 144 -10.49 1.76 -4.58
C VAL A 144 -9.36 0.88 -5.11
N PRO A 145 -9.59 0.06 -6.15
CA PRO A 145 -8.55 -0.79 -6.69
C PRO A 145 -7.38 0.05 -7.15
N ASN A 146 -6.16 -0.40 -6.83
CA ASN A 146 -4.98 0.34 -7.22
C ASN A 146 -4.74 0.15 -8.72
N CYS A 147 -4.34 1.22 -9.40
CA CYS A 147 -3.78 1.15 -10.76
C CYS A 147 -2.28 1.43 -10.76
N MET A 148 -1.75 1.96 -9.66
CA MET A 148 -0.32 2.24 -9.51
C MET A 148 0.17 1.66 -8.20
N ILE A 149 1.23 0.85 -8.28
CA ILE A 149 1.89 0.27 -7.11
C ILE A 149 3.39 0.54 -7.23
N ALA A 150 3.93 1.28 -6.27
CA ALA A 150 5.37 1.42 -6.09
C ALA A 150 5.88 0.36 -5.09
N LEU A 151 6.78 -0.50 -5.54
CA LEU A 151 7.28 -1.66 -4.78
C LEU A 151 8.43 -1.33 -3.82
N ASP A 152 9.03 -0.14 -3.90
CA ASP A 152 10.09 0.27 -2.97
C ASP A 152 9.61 0.19 -1.51
N GLN A 153 10.49 -0.26 -0.61
CA GLN A 153 10.20 -0.45 0.82
C GLN A 153 11.06 0.44 1.74
N ALA A 154 11.99 1.24 1.18
CA ALA A 154 13.02 1.90 1.98
C ALA A 154 12.95 3.44 1.98
N SER A 155 12.39 4.04 0.93
CA SER A 155 12.52 5.48 0.65
C SER A 155 11.18 6.12 0.32
N VAL A 156 11.08 6.84 -0.80
CA VAL A 156 9.84 7.38 -1.34
C VAL A 156 9.56 6.62 -2.64
N GLY A 157 8.63 5.67 -2.60
CA GLY A 157 8.26 4.83 -3.72
C GLY A 157 7.50 5.58 -4.80
N LEU A 158 6.63 6.50 -4.39
CA LEU A 158 5.80 7.30 -5.30
C LEU A 158 5.98 8.79 -5.04
N THR A 159 6.24 9.56 -6.10
CA THR A 159 6.38 11.02 -6.05
C THR A 159 5.49 11.69 -7.09
N ILE A 160 4.71 12.69 -6.66
CA ILE A 160 3.96 13.62 -7.50
C ILE A 160 4.33 15.03 -7.05
N SER A 161 5.11 15.75 -7.86
CA SER A 161 5.69 17.05 -7.50
C SER A 161 5.68 18.05 -8.65
N GLY A 162 6.12 19.28 -8.39
CA GLY A 162 6.07 20.37 -9.38
C GLY A 162 4.65 20.89 -9.55
N SER A 163 4.22 21.07 -10.80
CA SER A 163 2.84 21.44 -11.17
C SER A 163 2.13 20.29 -11.89
N ALA A 164 2.52 19.04 -11.59
CA ALA A 164 1.89 17.85 -12.14
C ALA A 164 0.41 17.79 -11.76
N SER A 165 -0.44 17.52 -12.75
CA SER A 165 -1.86 17.22 -12.62
C SER A 165 -2.09 15.74 -12.94
N VAL A 166 -2.50 14.98 -11.94
CA VAL A 166 -2.69 13.54 -11.99
C VAL A 166 -4.14 13.27 -11.64
N ASN A 167 -4.91 12.76 -12.60
CA ASN A 167 -6.32 12.41 -12.43
C ASN A 167 -6.52 10.92 -12.71
N MET A 168 -6.77 10.18 -11.66
CA MET A 168 -6.87 8.73 -11.63
C MET A 168 -8.25 8.36 -11.09
N ASN A 169 -8.97 7.48 -11.76
CA ASN A 169 -10.21 6.90 -11.22
C ASN A 169 -9.95 5.64 -10.36
N CYS A 170 -8.73 5.49 -9.87
CA CYS A 170 -8.19 4.32 -9.18
C CYS A 170 -7.30 4.76 -8.01
N GLY A 171 -6.89 3.81 -7.17
CA GLY A 171 -5.98 4.01 -6.06
C GLY A 171 -4.51 4.03 -6.51
N MET A 172 -3.68 4.68 -5.71
CA MET A 172 -2.23 4.70 -5.86
C MET A 172 -1.60 4.25 -4.55
N ALA A 173 -0.79 3.20 -4.59
CA ALA A 173 -0.16 2.60 -3.42
C ALA A 173 1.37 2.68 -3.49
N SER A 174 2.00 2.94 -2.34
CA SER A 174 3.45 2.89 -2.14
C SER A 174 3.80 1.96 -0.99
N ASN A 175 4.70 1.00 -1.24
CA ASN A 175 5.22 0.10 -0.21
C ASN A 175 6.25 0.75 0.72
N SER A 176 6.55 2.04 0.51
CA SER A 176 7.35 2.89 1.38
C SER A 176 6.61 4.21 1.64
N ASN A 177 7.26 5.37 1.47
CA ASN A 177 6.59 6.67 1.57
C ASN A 177 6.00 7.10 0.22
N PHE A 178 5.04 8.03 0.28
CA PHE A 178 4.44 8.67 -0.89
C PHE A 178 4.56 10.20 -0.73
N ASP A 179 5.27 10.84 -1.64
CA ASP A 179 5.32 12.30 -1.75
C ASP A 179 4.27 12.82 -2.77
N ALA A 180 3.20 13.45 -2.29
CA ALA A 180 2.10 14.04 -3.07
C ALA A 180 2.11 15.58 -2.96
N THR A 181 3.26 16.20 -3.20
CA THR A 181 3.51 17.64 -3.05
C THR A 181 3.37 18.47 -4.35
N ALA A 182 2.45 18.09 -5.23
CA ALA A 182 2.07 18.93 -6.36
C ALA A 182 1.60 20.32 -5.87
N SER A 183 2.00 21.37 -6.57
CA SER A 183 1.82 22.77 -6.18
C SER A 183 1.55 23.68 -7.39
N GLY A 184 1.21 24.93 -7.13
CA GLY A 184 0.82 25.89 -8.18
C GLY A 184 -0.53 25.50 -8.79
N THR A 185 -0.52 25.10 -10.06
CA THR A 185 -1.72 24.62 -10.79
C THR A 185 -1.86 23.10 -10.79
N GLY A 186 -0.93 22.37 -10.17
CA GLY A 186 -0.98 20.91 -10.09
C GLY A 186 -2.14 20.41 -9.22
N THR A 187 -2.82 19.37 -9.68
CA THR A 187 -3.95 18.74 -8.97
C THR A 187 -3.78 17.23 -8.89
N ILE A 188 -4.07 16.63 -7.75
CA ILE A 188 -3.99 15.19 -7.53
C ILE A 188 -5.38 14.71 -7.18
N LYS A 189 -6.02 14.04 -8.13
CA LYS A 189 -7.30 13.36 -7.96
C LYS A 189 -7.07 11.87 -8.15
N ALA A 190 -7.34 11.09 -7.11
CA ALA A 190 -7.29 9.63 -7.12
C ALA A 190 -8.41 9.12 -6.21
N GLY A 191 -8.77 7.85 -6.29
CA GLY A 191 -9.71 7.32 -5.29
C GLY A 191 -9.07 7.20 -3.91
N ALA A 192 -7.79 6.83 -3.84
CA ALA A 192 -7.01 6.85 -2.61
C ALA A 192 -5.50 6.98 -2.89
N LEU A 193 -4.79 7.68 -2.02
CA LEU A 193 -3.33 7.66 -1.90
C LEU A 193 -2.97 6.85 -0.66
N SER A 194 -2.27 5.74 -0.84
CA SER A 194 -1.94 4.81 0.24
C SER A 194 -0.43 4.62 0.35
N ALA A 195 0.10 4.67 1.57
CA ALA A 195 1.50 4.44 1.86
C ALA A 195 1.68 3.55 3.09
N VAL A 196 2.61 2.59 3.02
CA VAL A 196 3.07 1.84 4.19
C VAL A 196 3.72 2.79 5.21
N GLY A 197 4.50 3.75 4.72
CA GLY A 197 4.99 4.85 5.51
C GLY A 197 3.95 5.97 5.59
N THR A 198 4.33 7.16 5.11
CA THR A 198 3.47 8.35 5.13
C THR A 198 3.25 8.91 3.75
N VAL A 199 2.03 9.40 3.51
CA VAL A 199 1.65 10.28 2.41
C VAL A 199 1.89 11.73 2.84
N THR A 200 2.94 12.35 2.31
CA THR A 200 3.21 13.79 2.45
C THR A 200 2.40 14.53 1.40
N ASN A 201 1.59 15.53 1.76
CA ASN A 201 0.81 16.31 0.80
C ASN A 201 1.00 17.82 0.96
N SER A 202 0.81 18.59 -0.11
CA SER A 202 0.90 20.07 -0.07
C SER A 202 -0.17 20.77 -0.93
N GLY A 203 -1.43 20.67 -0.53
CA GLY A 203 -2.54 21.47 -1.09
C GLY A 203 -3.02 21.11 -2.51
N GLY A 204 -2.25 20.34 -3.29
CA GLY A 204 -2.66 19.87 -4.62
C GLY A 204 -3.65 18.69 -4.61
N VAL A 205 -3.83 18.00 -3.48
CA VAL A 205 -4.72 16.83 -3.36
C VAL A 205 -6.17 17.28 -3.24
N THR A 206 -7.06 16.74 -4.09
CA THR A 206 -8.49 17.06 -4.07
C THR A 206 -9.20 16.45 -2.85
N ALA A 207 -10.27 17.09 -2.38
CA ALA A 207 -11.04 16.62 -1.21
C ALA A 207 -11.63 15.21 -1.37
N ASP A 208 -11.93 14.79 -2.61
CA ASP A 208 -12.47 13.47 -2.93
C ASP A 208 -11.41 12.35 -2.87
N THR A 209 -10.12 12.70 -2.71
CA THR A 209 -9.02 11.72 -2.66
C THR A 209 -8.76 11.30 -1.22
N ALA A 210 -9.01 10.03 -0.90
CA ALA A 210 -8.67 9.49 0.42
C ALA A 210 -7.16 9.43 0.64
N ILE A 211 -6.71 9.62 1.88
CA ILE A 211 -5.29 9.55 2.25
C ILE A 211 -5.11 8.51 3.37
N ASN A 212 -4.34 7.47 3.08
CA ASN A 212 -4.11 6.34 3.96
C ASN A 212 -2.61 6.22 4.28
N ASN A 213 -2.26 6.39 5.56
CA ASN A 213 -0.92 6.19 6.09
C ASN A 213 -0.85 4.88 6.88
N GLY A 214 0.33 4.26 6.97
CA GLY A 214 0.52 3.05 7.76
C GLY A 214 -0.20 1.83 7.18
N THR A 215 -0.37 1.77 5.86
CA THR A 215 -1.09 0.68 5.21
C THR A 215 -0.25 -0.59 5.14
N ALA A 216 -0.88 -1.76 4.96
CA ALA A 216 -0.12 -2.97 4.61
C ALA A 216 0.57 -2.81 3.24
N PRO A 217 1.74 -3.45 3.00
CA PRO A 217 2.36 -3.46 1.68
C PRO A 217 1.41 -4.04 0.63
N ALA A 218 1.23 -3.33 -0.48
CA ALA A 218 0.53 -3.84 -1.64
C ALA A 218 1.33 -5.02 -2.25
N THR A 219 0.62 -6.10 -2.53
CA THR A 219 1.20 -7.29 -3.19
C THR A 219 1.50 -6.97 -4.65
N ASP A 220 2.59 -7.51 -5.20
CA ASP A 220 2.91 -7.37 -6.62
C ASP A 220 2.00 -8.29 -7.46
N PRO A 221 1.05 -7.75 -8.23
CA PRO A 221 0.13 -8.53 -9.05
C PRO A 221 0.83 -9.23 -10.23
N PHE A 222 2.05 -8.82 -10.58
CA PHE A 222 2.84 -9.36 -11.68
C PHE A 222 4.05 -10.16 -11.22
N GLU A 223 4.14 -10.52 -9.94
CA GLU A 223 5.27 -11.28 -9.38
C GLU A 223 5.52 -12.61 -10.13
N SER A 224 4.45 -13.23 -10.64
CA SER A 224 4.53 -14.48 -11.41
C SER A 224 4.99 -14.32 -12.86
N VAL A 225 5.07 -13.09 -13.37
CA VAL A 225 5.46 -12.80 -14.76
C VAL A 225 6.97 -12.97 -14.91
N ASP A 226 7.40 -13.77 -15.90
CA ASP A 226 8.82 -13.93 -16.22
C ASP A 226 9.40 -12.64 -16.82
N THR A 227 10.15 -11.92 -15.99
CA THR A 227 10.86 -10.69 -16.37
C THR A 227 12.28 -10.95 -16.86
N GLN A 228 12.76 -12.20 -16.89
CA GLN A 228 14.13 -12.52 -17.30
C GLN A 228 14.10 -13.40 -18.56
N PRO A 229 13.70 -12.81 -19.71
CA PRO A 229 13.47 -13.59 -20.92
C PRO A 229 14.75 -14.33 -21.34
N ASN A 230 14.66 -15.66 -21.44
CA ASN A 230 15.73 -16.49 -21.99
C ASN A 230 15.53 -16.64 -23.51
N ILE A 231 15.90 -15.59 -24.25
CA ILE A 231 15.69 -15.51 -25.70
C ILE A 231 16.96 -15.77 -26.49
N THR A 232 16.84 -16.58 -27.55
CA THR A 232 17.88 -16.74 -28.57
C THR A 232 17.43 -16.04 -29.85
N CYS A 233 18.12 -14.98 -30.25
CA CYS A 233 17.83 -14.27 -31.50
C CYS A 233 19.01 -14.40 -32.46
N SER A 234 18.73 -14.76 -33.71
CA SER A 234 19.75 -14.91 -34.77
C SER A 234 20.33 -13.56 -35.21
N ALA A 235 19.56 -12.47 -35.09
CA ALA A 235 19.98 -11.11 -35.39
C ALA A 235 19.25 -10.08 -34.50
N TRP A 236 19.90 -8.94 -34.27
CA TRP A 236 19.37 -7.80 -33.53
C TRP A 236 19.40 -6.54 -34.42
N PRO A 237 18.45 -6.39 -35.37
CA PRO A 237 18.42 -5.20 -36.23
C PRO A 237 18.24 -3.90 -35.44
N LEU A 238 18.84 -2.83 -35.93
CA LEU A 238 18.57 -1.44 -35.53
C LEU A 238 17.76 -0.72 -36.62
N PRO A 239 16.44 -0.92 -36.70
CA PRO A 239 15.63 -0.15 -37.62
C PRO A 239 15.69 1.35 -37.28
N PHE A 240 16.23 2.14 -38.19
CA PHE A 240 15.97 3.57 -38.29
C PHE A 240 14.87 3.77 -39.34
N LYS A 241 13.72 4.33 -38.95
CA LYS A 241 12.53 4.31 -39.81
C LYS A 241 11.94 5.72 -39.98
N GLY A 242 11.78 6.14 -41.23
CA GLY A 242 11.09 7.36 -41.63
C GLY A 242 9.57 7.22 -41.67
N PRO A 243 8.83 8.26 -42.09
CA PRO A 243 7.36 8.27 -42.06
C PRO A 243 6.68 7.21 -42.93
N GLY A 244 5.58 6.62 -42.44
CA GLY A 244 4.70 5.73 -43.21
C GLY A 244 5.07 4.25 -43.20
N ASN A 245 5.91 3.80 -42.26
CA ASN A 245 6.42 2.43 -42.23
C ASN A 245 5.64 1.52 -41.25
N THR A 246 5.38 0.27 -41.64
CA THR A 246 4.90 -0.77 -40.71
C THR A 246 6.07 -1.65 -40.29
N LEU A 247 6.28 -1.80 -38.98
CA LEU A 247 7.19 -2.79 -38.40
C LEU A 247 6.39 -4.04 -38.07
N GLY A 248 6.72 -5.15 -38.70
CA GLY A 248 6.15 -6.45 -38.39
C GLY A 248 7.25 -7.46 -38.05
N LEU A 249 6.82 -8.62 -37.55
CA LEU A 249 7.67 -9.81 -37.46
C LEU A 249 7.98 -10.27 -38.89
N ASN A 250 9.23 -10.09 -39.36
CA ASN A 250 9.63 -10.79 -40.58
C ASN A 250 9.68 -12.30 -40.27
N TYR A 251 8.96 -13.09 -41.07
CA TYR A 251 8.89 -14.54 -40.94
C TYR A 251 10.29 -15.16 -40.76
N GLY A 252 10.51 -15.84 -39.64
CA GLY A 252 11.67 -16.71 -39.40
C GLY A 252 12.64 -16.29 -38.28
N THR A 253 12.43 -15.16 -37.60
CA THR A 253 13.25 -14.76 -36.43
C THR A 253 12.40 -14.01 -35.42
N TYR A 254 12.46 -14.41 -34.14
CA TYR A 254 11.77 -13.77 -33.02
C TYR A 254 11.94 -12.25 -33.06
N GLY A 255 10.94 -11.50 -32.58
CA GLY A 255 10.81 -10.03 -32.64
C GLY A 255 11.88 -9.26 -31.85
N CYS A 256 13.15 -9.53 -32.11
CA CYS A 256 14.30 -8.98 -31.41
C CYS A 256 14.85 -7.78 -32.17
N TYR A 257 15.15 -6.71 -31.45
CA TYR A 257 15.65 -5.46 -31.99
C TYR A 257 16.73 -4.93 -31.07
N GLN A 258 17.90 -4.59 -31.60
CA GLN A 258 18.95 -4.00 -30.75
C GLN A 258 18.46 -2.68 -30.13
N GLY A 259 17.53 -2.01 -30.81
CA GLY A 259 16.74 -0.88 -30.38
C GLY A 259 15.83 -0.41 -31.51
N ILE A 260 14.88 0.46 -31.21
CA ILE A 260 13.94 1.04 -32.17
C ILE A 260 14.03 2.56 -32.04
N GLN A 261 14.27 3.26 -33.16
CA GLN A 261 14.43 4.71 -33.17
C GLN A 261 13.44 5.30 -34.20
N ILE A 262 12.53 6.15 -33.72
CA ILE A 262 11.47 6.76 -34.52
C ILE A 262 11.55 8.27 -34.35
N GLN A 263 11.79 8.99 -35.45
CA GLN A 263 12.04 10.43 -35.46
C GLN A 263 11.40 11.10 -36.68
N ASN A 264 11.53 12.42 -36.81
CA ASN A 264 11.16 13.21 -38.01
C ASN A 264 9.69 13.05 -38.44
N ASN A 265 8.75 13.19 -37.50
CA ASN A 265 7.30 13.04 -37.73
C ASN A 265 6.93 11.68 -38.33
N ALA A 266 7.75 10.65 -38.10
CA ALA A 266 7.47 9.33 -38.63
C ALA A 266 6.37 8.62 -37.85
N THR A 267 5.42 8.03 -38.58
CA THR A 267 4.46 7.08 -38.02
C THR A 267 4.94 5.66 -38.26
N VAL A 268 5.03 4.88 -37.18
CA VAL A 268 5.38 3.46 -37.19
C VAL A 268 4.26 2.66 -36.54
N THR A 269 3.80 1.61 -37.22
CA THR A 269 2.82 0.66 -36.67
C THR A 269 3.48 -0.69 -36.41
N LEU A 270 3.35 -1.21 -35.20
CA LEU A 270 3.75 -2.55 -34.79
C LEU A 270 2.62 -3.54 -35.08
N ALA A 271 2.95 -4.65 -35.74
CA ALA A 271 2.05 -5.80 -35.79
C ALA A 271 1.88 -6.42 -34.39
N PRO A 272 0.74 -7.07 -34.08
CA PRO A 272 0.55 -7.78 -32.82
C PRO A 272 1.70 -8.76 -32.51
N GLY A 273 2.14 -8.81 -31.25
CA GLY A 273 3.19 -9.72 -30.81
C GLY A 273 4.13 -9.15 -29.75
N THR A 274 5.10 -9.96 -29.35
CA THR A 274 6.12 -9.59 -28.36
C THR A 274 7.41 -9.14 -29.05
N TYR A 275 7.88 -7.96 -28.64
CA TYR A 275 9.08 -7.30 -29.16
C TYR A 275 10.14 -7.25 -28.06
N TYR A 276 11.27 -7.93 -28.28
CA TYR A 276 12.41 -7.90 -27.37
C TYR A 276 13.37 -6.79 -27.80
N ILE A 277 13.61 -5.83 -26.91
CA ILE A 277 14.37 -4.61 -27.21
C ILE A 277 15.65 -4.61 -26.39
N GLY A 278 16.79 -4.61 -27.08
CA GLY A 278 18.13 -4.67 -26.50
C GLY A 278 18.68 -3.32 -26.07
N ALA A 279 20.00 -3.24 -25.93
CA ALA A 279 20.73 -2.15 -25.29
C ALA A 279 20.54 -0.73 -25.87
N LYS A 280 20.06 -0.60 -27.11
CA LYS A 280 19.77 0.73 -27.70
C LYS A 280 18.37 1.24 -27.38
N GLY A 281 17.52 0.43 -26.74
CA GLY A 281 16.21 0.84 -26.23
C GLY A 281 15.21 1.25 -27.31
N LEU A 282 14.10 1.84 -26.87
CA LEU A 282 13.08 2.45 -27.71
C LEU A 282 13.14 3.97 -27.53
N SER A 283 13.36 4.69 -28.63
CA SER A 283 13.32 6.14 -28.65
C SER A 283 12.29 6.65 -29.66
N VAL A 284 11.38 7.49 -29.19
CA VAL A 284 10.35 8.13 -30.02
C VAL A 284 10.45 9.64 -29.83
N GLY A 285 10.87 10.34 -30.89
CA GLY A 285 11.16 11.78 -30.84
C GLY A 285 10.75 12.53 -32.11
N GLY A 286 10.94 13.84 -32.11
CA GLY A 286 10.74 14.68 -33.31
C GLY A 286 9.33 14.64 -33.90
N GLY A 287 8.29 14.54 -33.05
CA GLY A 287 6.88 14.49 -33.47
C GLY A 287 6.43 13.13 -34.02
N ALA A 288 7.22 12.07 -33.80
CA ALA A 288 6.90 10.74 -34.26
C ALA A 288 5.68 10.12 -33.55
N THR A 289 5.09 9.11 -34.18
CA THR A 289 3.96 8.35 -33.63
C THR A 289 4.25 6.85 -33.69
N LEU A 290 4.14 6.16 -32.56
CA LEU A 290 4.20 4.68 -32.49
C LEU A 290 2.80 4.13 -32.18
N ILE A 291 2.34 3.19 -32.99
CA ILE A 291 1.04 2.53 -32.84
C ILE A 291 1.27 1.03 -32.72
N GLY A 292 0.58 0.33 -31.82
CA GLY A 292 0.64 -1.12 -31.73
C GLY A 292 -0.55 -1.67 -30.97
N ASN A 293 -1.27 -2.60 -31.57
CA ASN A 293 -2.40 -3.27 -30.93
C ASN A 293 -2.01 -4.70 -30.57
N ASN A 294 -2.32 -5.15 -29.35
CA ASN A 294 -1.94 -6.46 -28.84
C ASN A 294 -0.42 -6.69 -28.90
N VAL A 295 0.33 -5.74 -28.35
CA VAL A 295 1.80 -5.77 -28.34
C VAL A 295 2.36 -5.71 -26.94
N THR A 296 3.46 -6.44 -26.73
CA THR A 296 4.27 -6.33 -25.52
C THR A 296 5.70 -5.97 -25.91
N LEU A 297 6.24 -4.93 -25.29
CA LEU A 297 7.62 -4.48 -25.43
C LEU A 297 8.40 -4.96 -24.20
N VAL A 298 9.33 -5.89 -24.40
CA VAL A 298 10.17 -6.46 -23.35
C VAL A 298 11.57 -5.89 -23.49
N PHE A 299 11.99 -5.07 -22.54
CA PHE A 299 13.30 -4.44 -22.53
C PHE A 299 14.32 -5.32 -21.80
N THR A 300 15.36 -5.76 -22.51
CA THR A 300 16.40 -6.66 -21.99
C THR A 300 17.78 -6.27 -22.56
N ASN A 301 18.80 -7.12 -22.35
CA ASN A 301 20.10 -7.03 -23.00
C ASN A 301 20.50 -8.38 -23.58
N THR A 302 21.31 -8.36 -24.62
CA THR A 302 21.89 -9.52 -25.30
C THR A 302 23.39 -9.48 -25.47
N ASP A 303 24.07 -8.57 -24.77
CA ASP A 303 25.50 -8.65 -24.61
C ASP A 303 25.88 -10.06 -24.11
N ASN A 304 26.96 -10.61 -24.66
CA ASN A 304 27.57 -11.85 -24.17
C ASN A 304 29.04 -11.54 -23.81
N PRO A 305 29.40 -11.49 -22.52
CA PRO A 305 28.57 -11.80 -21.35
C PRO A 305 27.46 -10.79 -21.10
N PHE A 306 26.36 -11.25 -20.48
CA PHE A 306 25.19 -10.43 -20.15
C PHE A 306 25.59 -9.21 -19.32
N ASN A 307 25.14 -8.03 -19.72
CA ASN A 307 25.44 -6.78 -19.06
C ASN A 307 24.17 -6.10 -18.54
N GLN A 308 23.91 -6.25 -17.24
CA GLN A 308 22.78 -5.62 -16.55
C GLN A 308 22.75 -4.09 -16.61
N SER A 309 23.88 -3.43 -16.87
CA SER A 309 23.97 -1.97 -17.00
C SER A 309 23.64 -1.47 -18.41
N ALA A 310 23.46 -2.37 -19.38
CA ALA A 310 23.11 -2.06 -20.76
C ALA A 310 21.78 -2.69 -21.18
N ILE A 311 20.90 -3.01 -20.22
CA ILE A 311 19.50 -3.33 -20.51
C ILE A 311 18.83 -2.08 -21.12
N GLY A 312 18.09 -2.29 -22.21
CA GLY A 312 17.40 -1.21 -22.91
C GLY A 312 16.37 -0.49 -22.05
N THR A 313 16.06 0.75 -22.42
CA THR A 313 15.03 1.57 -21.78
C THR A 313 14.11 2.18 -22.84
N ILE A 314 13.02 2.81 -22.39
CA ILE A 314 12.16 3.65 -23.21
C ILE A 314 12.44 5.12 -22.95
N SER A 315 12.49 5.91 -24.03
CA SER A 315 12.49 7.36 -23.97
C SER A 315 11.56 7.91 -25.04
N ILE A 316 10.54 8.63 -24.59
CA ILE A 316 9.66 9.39 -25.47
C ILE A 316 9.99 10.86 -25.22
N ALA A 317 10.10 11.65 -26.27
CA ALA A 317 10.47 13.06 -26.16
C ALA A 317 9.67 13.98 -27.11
N GLY A 318 9.51 15.23 -26.70
CA GLY A 318 8.88 16.29 -27.49
C GLY A 318 7.37 16.09 -27.64
N THR A 319 6.83 16.42 -28.81
CA THR A 319 5.39 16.28 -29.14
C THR A 319 5.08 14.92 -29.77
N SER A 320 5.81 13.88 -29.37
CA SER A 320 5.64 12.53 -29.92
C SER A 320 4.48 11.82 -29.22
N SER A 321 3.83 10.88 -29.92
CA SER A 321 2.69 10.14 -29.38
C SER A 321 2.90 8.63 -29.44
N ILE A 322 2.40 7.91 -28.43
CA ILE A 322 2.43 6.46 -28.37
C ILE A 322 1.02 5.93 -28.13
N GLN A 323 0.60 4.94 -28.91
CA GLN A 323 -0.70 4.29 -28.79
C GLN A 323 -0.49 2.78 -28.74
N LEU A 324 -0.58 2.20 -27.55
CA LEU A 324 -0.32 0.78 -27.33
C LEU A 324 -1.45 0.11 -26.56
N THR A 325 -1.84 -1.09 -26.99
CA THR A 325 -2.73 -1.97 -26.23
C THR A 325 -2.03 -3.30 -25.94
N ALA A 326 -2.16 -3.76 -24.70
CA ALA A 326 -1.63 -5.04 -24.27
C ALA A 326 -2.39 -6.21 -24.93
N PRO A 327 -1.76 -7.38 -25.09
CA PRO A 327 -2.45 -8.59 -25.51
C PRO A 327 -3.35 -9.15 -24.39
N ASP A 328 -4.49 -9.75 -24.74
CA ASP A 328 -5.39 -10.40 -23.76
C ASP A 328 -4.91 -11.80 -23.33
N THR A 329 -3.92 -12.37 -24.03
CA THR A 329 -3.43 -13.74 -23.81
C THR A 329 -1.92 -13.82 -23.98
N GLY A 330 -1.32 -14.94 -23.53
CA GLY A 330 0.12 -15.18 -23.60
C GLY A 330 0.86 -14.87 -22.29
N PRO A 331 2.18 -15.03 -22.26
CA PRO A 331 2.99 -14.90 -21.03
C PRO A 331 3.00 -13.48 -20.45
N TYR A 332 2.67 -12.49 -21.27
CA TYR A 332 2.61 -11.07 -20.91
C TYR A 332 1.18 -10.52 -21.08
N ALA A 333 0.16 -11.36 -20.91
CA ALA A 333 -1.23 -10.93 -20.98
C ALA A 333 -1.48 -9.72 -20.07
N GLY A 334 -2.08 -8.67 -20.61
CA GLY A 334 -2.34 -7.42 -19.89
C GLY A 334 -1.14 -6.50 -19.73
N LEU A 335 0.06 -6.84 -20.21
CA LEU A 335 1.27 -6.02 -20.12
C LEU A 335 1.71 -5.46 -21.49
N ILE A 336 1.86 -4.14 -21.56
CA ILE A 336 2.42 -3.42 -22.70
C ILE A 336 3.94 -3.35 -22.58
N ILE A 337 4.45 -3.06 -21.38
CA ILE A 337 5.88 -2.86 -21.15
C ILE A 337 6.31 -3.79 -20.03
N VAL A 338 7.40 -4.53 -20.28
CA VAL A 338 8.06 -5.36 -19.28
C VAL A 338 9.54 -5.00 -19.27
N GLN A 339 10.06 -4.61 -18.11
CA GLN A 339 11.47 -4.36 -17.92
C GLN A 339 12.15 -5.58 -17.30
N ASP A 340 13.30 -5.96 -17.84
CA ASP A 340 14.12 -7.02 -17.26
C ASP A 340 14.54 -6.69 -15.82
N SER A 341 14.15 -7.56 -14.88
CA SER A 341 14.34 -7.33 -13.44
C SER A 341 15.80 -7.30 -13.01
N ARG A 342 16.73 -7.81 -13.84
CA ARG A 342 18.18 -7.75 -13.58
C ARG A 342 18.75 -6.34 -13.74
N ILE A 343 17.99 -5.38 -14.26
CA ILE A 343 18.45 -4.00 -14.42
C ILE A 343 18.90 -3.40 -13.09
N VAL A 344 20.07 -2.78 -13.11
CA VAL A 344 20.58 -2.04 -11.96
C VAL A 344 19.91 -0.66 -11.96
N ALA A 345 19.18 -0.37 -10.88
CA ALA A 345 18.54 0.93 -10.69
C ALA A 345 19.57 2.07 -10.76
N GLY A 346 19.35 3.03 -11.64
CA GLY A 346 20.22 4.19 -11.82
C GLY A 346 19.57 5.25 -12.72
N ASN A 347 20.03 6.50 -12.63
CA ASN A 347 19.40 7.63 -13.34
C ASN A 347 19.38 7.50 -14.86
N LYS A 348 20.33 6.75 -15.45
CA LYS A 348 20.38 6.48 -16.90
C LYS A 348 19.42 5.37 -17.35
N ASN A 349 18.88 4.63 -16.39
CA ASN A 349 18.15 3.40 -16.63
C ASN A 349 16.65 3.57 -16.43
N ARG A 350 16.15 4.79 -16.17
CA ARG A 350 14.71 5.03 -15.95
C ARG A 350 13.91 4.87 -17.24
N LEU A 351 12.67 4.40 -17.11
CA LEU A 351 11.69 4.41 -18.18
C LEU A 351 11.09 5.82 -18.26
N PHE A 352 11.55 6.61 -19.22
CA PHE A 352 11.08 7.99 -19.41
C PHE A 352 9.89 8.02 -20.36
N LEU A 353 8.72 8.25 -19.79
CA LEU A 353 7.47 8.35 -20.52
C LEU A 353 7.06 9.82 -20.58
N THR A 354 7.24 10.41 -21.75
CA THR A 354 6.59 11.68 -22.09
C THR A 354 5.62 11.46 -23.24
N GLY A 355 4.63 12.32 -23.40
CA GLY A 355 3.61 12.14 -24.44
C GLY A 355 2.80 13.40 -24.65
N ASP A 356 2.29 13.56 -25.86
CA ASP A 356 1.24 14.53 -26.14
C ASP A 356 -0.15 13.94 -25.83
N SER A 357 -1.18 14.78 -25.92
CA SER A 357 -2.57 14.40 -25.62
C SER A 357 -3.13 13.28 -26.50
N LYS A 358 -2.42 12.84 -27.55
CA LYS A 358 -2.79 11.69 -28.39
C LYS A 358 -2.21 10.38 -27.88
N SER A 359 -1.35 10.41 -26.87
CA SER A 359 -0.76 9.22 -26.27
C SER A 359 -1.81 8.41 -25.50
N LYS A 360 -1.82 7.09 -25.71
CA LYS A 360 -2.75 6.12 -25.13
C LYS A 360 -2.03 4.82 -24.76
N PHE A 361 -2.29 4.33 -23.56
CA PHE A 361 -1.86 3.05 -23.02
C PHE A 361 -3.08 2.29 -22.47
N ASP A 362 -3.40 1.15 -23.06
CA ASP A 362 -4.42 0.23 -22.56
C ASP A 362 -3.73 -1.07 -22.11
N GLY A 363 -3.34 -1.13 -20.84
CA GLY A 363 -2.60 -2.23 -20.23
C GLY A 363 -1.58 -1.78 -19.18
N GLY A 364 -0.77 -2.73 -18.73
CA GLY A 364 0.18 -2.58 -17.63
C GLY A 364 1.62 -2.31 -18.07
N ILE A 365 2.35 -1.59 -17.22
CA ILE A 365 3.80 -1.40 -17.26
C ILE A 365 4.36 -2.10 -16.03
N TYR A 366 5.19 -3.12 -16.25
CA TYR A 366 5.85 -3.86 -15.18
C TYR A 366 7.36 -3.61 -15.18
N ALA A 367 7.85 -2.98 -14.12
CA ALA A 367 9.26 -2.62 -13.96
C ALA A 367 9.73 -2.80 -12.50
N PRO A 368 9.79 -4.04 -12.00
CA PRO A 368 9.85 -4.33 -10.56
C PRO A 368 11.10 -3.80 -9.85
N THR A 369 12.21 -3.62 -10.57
CA THR A 369 13.48 -3.15 -10.01
C THR A 369 13.87 -1.75 -10.48
N ASN A 370 13.04 -1.11 -11.31
CA ASN A 370 13.40 0.12 -12.02
C ASN A 370 12.37 1.26 -11.80
N HIS A 371 12.75 2.45 -12.23
CA HIS A 371 11.99 3.69 -12.05
C HIS A 371 11.21 4.04 -13.32
N VAL A 372 9.93 4.36 -13.15
CA VAL A 372 9.04 4.87 -14.21
C VAL A 372 8.81 6.36 -13.95
N GLU A 373 9.18 7.21 -14.92
CA GLU A 373 9.13 8.65 -14.78
C GLU A 373 8.28 9.31 -15.87
N PHE A 374 7.33 10.12 -15.43
CA PHE A 374 6.63 11.10 -16.24
C PHE A 374 7.15 12.49 -15.86
N SER A 375 7.82 13.16 -16.80
CA SER A 375 8.38 14.50 -16.57
C SER A 375 8.17 15.45 -17.75
N GLY A 376 8.54 16.72 -17.59
CA GLY A 376 8.38 17.77 -18.61
C GLY A 376 6.94 18.28 -18.73
N ASN A 377 6.53 18.59 -19.96
CA ASN A 377 5.17 19.06 -20.30
C ASN A 377 4.36 17.94 -20.97
N SER A 378 4.32 16.76 -20.34
CA SER A 378 3.57 15.62 -20.89
C SER A 378 2.08 15.83 -20.68
N SER A 379 1.25 15.53 -21.67
CA SER A 379 -0.21 15.49 -21.54
C SER A 379 -0.67 14.13 -22.02
N MET A 380 -1.54 13.43 -21.30
CA MET A 380 -1.99 12.10 -21.69
C MET A 380 -3.39 11.84 -21.17
N THR A 381 -4.26 11.28 -22.01
CA THR A 381 -5.57 10.77 -21.61
C THR A 381 -5.67 9.34 -22.08
N THR A 382 -5.72 8.41 -21.13
CA THR A 382 -5.60 6.99 -21.40
C THR A 382 -6.75 6.20 -20.84
N ASP A 383 -7.09 5.10 -21.52
CA ASP A 383 -8.24 4.28 -21.18
C ASP A 383 -7.96 3.44 -19.94
N CYS A 384 -6.89 2.63 -19.90
CA CYS A 384 -6.53 1.96 -18.67
C CYS A 384 -5.03 1.69 -18.58
N LEU A 385 -4.32 2.57 -17.89
CA LEU A 385 -2.90 2.39 -17.60
C LEU A 385 -2.72 1.83 -16.19
N GLN A 386 -2.02 0.72 -16.09
CA GLN A 386 -1.58 0.17 -14.82
C GLN A 386 -0.04 0.24 -14.73
N ILE A 387 0.50 0.59 -13.57
CA ILE A 387 1.95 0.65 -13.37
C ILE A 387 2.30 -0.08 -12.09
N VAL A 388 3.19 -1.05 -12.21
CA VAL A 388 3.85 -1.68 -11.07
C VAL A 388 5.35 -1.56 -11.30
N SER A 389 6.00 -0.73 -10.49
CA SER A 389 7.43 -0.49 -10.62
C SER A 389 8.09 -0.29 -9.27
N LYS A 390 9.43 -0.31 -9.21
CA LYS A 390 10.13 0.00 -7.97
C LYS A 390 9.81 1.41 -7.50
N PHE A 391 9.86 2.35 -8.43
CA PHE A 391 9.58 3.75 -8.19
C PHE A 391 8.70 4.34 -9.30
N ILE A 392 7.79 5.23 -8.93
CA ILE A 392 6.94 5.97 -9.85
C ILE A 392 7.09 7.46 -9.55
N THR A 393 7.34 8.28 -10.57
CA THR A 393 7.43 9.73 -10.39
C THR A 393 6.68 10.50 -11.47
N PHE A 394 5.85 11.43 -11.03
CA PHE A 394 5.22 12.46 -11.84
C PHE A 394 5.82 13.81 -11.41
N THR A 395 6.50 14.50 -12.32
CA THR A 395 7.12 15.80 -12.03
C THR A 395 7.00 16.74 -13.22
N GLY A 396 7.43 17.99 -13.07
CA GLY A 396 7.27 19.04 -14.08
C GLY A 396 5.83 19.56 -14.16
N ASN A 397 5.35 19.79 -15.37
CA ASN A 397 3.97 20.23 -15.67
C ASN A 397 3.26 19.14 -16.47
N THR A 398 3.27 17.92 -15.91
CA THR A 398 2.66 16.74 -16.52
C THR A 398 1.16 16.75 -16.25
N ASN A 399 0.35 16.32 -17.21
CA ASN A 399 -1.10 16.21 -17.10
C ASN A 399 -1.52 14.81 -17.55
N VAL A 400 -1.75 13.91 -16.59
CA VAL A 400 -2.09 12.51 -16.86
C VAL A 400 -3.49 12.21 -16.35
N THR A 401 -4.38 11.83 -17.27
CA THR A 401 -5.72 11.33 -16.95
C THR A 401 -5.80 9.85 -17.29
N ASN A 402 -6.14 9.03 -16.31
CA ASN A 402 -6.33 7.58 -16.45
C ASN A 402 -7.75 7.19 -16.03
N ASN A 403 -8.48 6.57 -16.95
CA ASN A 403 -9.89 6.25 -16.78
C ASN A 403 -10.14 4.74 -16.84
N CYS A 404 -9.50 3.92 -16.01
CA CYS A 404 -9.70 2.46 -16.01
C CYS A 404 -11.14 2.09 -15.63
N PRO A 405 -12.01 1.64 -16.55
CA PRO A 405 -13.34 1.15 -16.17
C PRO A 405 -13.21 -0.21 -15.48
N ALA A 406 -14.19 -0.58 -14.65
CA ALA A 406 -14.22 -1.88 -13.99
C ALA A 406 -14.14 -3.03 -15.02
N GLY A 407 -13.25 -4.01 -14.81
CA GLY A 407 -13.07 -5.17 -15.68
C GLY A 407 -12.14 -4.99 -16.88
N ARG A 408 -11.37 -3.89 -16.97
CA ARG A 408 -10.33 -3.66 -18.00
C ARG A 408 -8.94 -3.57 -17.37
N GLY A 409 -7.91 -4.00 -18.11
CA GLY A 409 -6.56 -4.20 -17.60
C GLY A 409 -6.36 -5.60 -16.98
N VAL A 410 -5.20 -5.83 -16.39
CA VAL A 410 -4.95 -7.02 -15.56
C VAL A 410 -5.73 -6.77 -14.28
N ALA A 411 -6.78 -7.57 -14.03
CA ALA A 411 -7.80 -7.40 -13.00
C ALA A 411 -7.37 -6.44 -11.87
N SER A 412 -8.14 -5.36 -11.69
CA SER A 412 -8.08 -4.39 -10.59
C SER A 412 -7.19 -4.87 -9.45
N PHE A 413 -6.02 -4.25 -9.26
CA PHE A 413 -5.11 -4.67 -8.19
C PHE A 413 -5.89 -4.51 -6.90
N ASN A 414 -6.34 -5.62 -6.34
CA ASN A 414 -6.84 -5.65 -4.98
C ASN A 414 -5.71 -5.01 -4.17
N GLY A 415 -5.97 -3.86 -3.56
CA GLY A 415 -5.00 -3.34 -2.62
C GLY A 415 -4.86 -4.35 -1.48
N GLY A 416 -3.81 -4.19 -0.68
CA GLY A 416 -3.68 -5.03 0.50
C GLY A 416 -4.96 -4.95 1.32
N GLU A 417 -5.40 -6.06 1.91
CA GLU A 417 -6.56 -6.06 2.80
C GLU A 417 -6.37 -5.02 3.91
N PHE A 418 -7.03 -3.87 3.79
CA PHE A 418 -6.94 -2.80 4.78
C PHE A 418 -8.04 -2.97 5.82
N LEU A 419 -7.74 -3.74 6.86
CA LEU A 419 -8.48 -3.69 8.12
C LEU A 419 -7.75 -2.70 9.03
N ARG A 420 -8.34 -1.54 9.26
CA ARG A 420 -7.75 -0.50 10.11
C ARG A 420 -8.46 -0.45 11.45
N LEU A 421 -7.71 -0.77 12.51
CA LEU A 421 -8.12 -0.46 13.87
C LEU A 421 -8.06 1.06 14.09
N ARG A 422 -9.16 1.61 14.57
CA ARG A 422 -9.30 2.99 15.02
C ARG A 422 -9.37 2.94 16.55
N GLN A 423 -8.33 3.49 17.19
CA GLN A 423 -8.26 3.65 18.64
C GLN A 423 -8.69 5.06 19.03
#